data_AF-A0A318R1W7-F1
#
_entry.id   AF-A0A318R1W7-F1
#
_cell.length_a   1.000
_cell.length_b   1.000
_cell.length_c   1.000
_cell.angle_alpha   90.00
_cell.angle_beta   90.00
_cell.angle_gamma   90.00
#
_symmetry.space_group_name_H-M   'P 1'
#
loop_
_entity.id
_entity.type
_entity.pdbx_description
1 polymer ?
#
loop_
_entity_poly.entity_id
_entity_poly.type
_entity_poly.pdbx_seq_one_letter_code
_entity_poly.pdbx_strand_id
1 'polypeptide(L)'
;MFPEAEIIVSISSSDFIDFSINTGENVLPEVAYAAFKIDTIRKEALKVLFDTADIVIKAPDALPLPPIKNDTQSLNNINLQIQSAKAGLKYASRKYALRIRNDLCLMSKKFIDVYKRHAHDVRRHYASFTQRILIPEIFTINPLTLYRMPFHYSDWFHFGLTEDIRNLWEDVEDVSFCDAIYYENHPFLKDTNVLEKRFLIRLAVEQFIHFPYFKKKFPFLKLDRHNDTRSVNESLYMMADNFTVANLTEIQAYINKYQHVVKKISKHTRVECISQNILDSIIKSPESLIDIIYTQQKKRSDHRMFWGYDRRTALFRRGRNTFNSFLRWYRDS
;
A
#
# COMPACT_ATOMS: atom_id res chain seq x y z
N MET A 1 -3.11 -23.10 3.53
CA MET A 1 -4.35 -22.39 3.12
C MET A 1 -4.65 -22.55 1.64
N PHE A 2 -3.68 -22.55 0.74
CA PHE A 2 -3.91 -22.67 -0.72
C PHE A 2 -3.27 -23.94 -1.30
N PRO A 3 -3.87 -25.13 -1.13
CA PRO A 3 -3.24 -26.40 -1.53
C PRO A 3 -3.12 -26.60 -3.05
N GLU A 4 -3.90 -25.86 -3.84
CA GLU A 4 -3.90 -25.95 -5.32
C GLU A 4 -3.30 -24.70 -5.98
N ALA A 5 -2.82 -23.74 -5.19
CA ALA A 5 -2.19 -22.55 -5.74
C ALA A 5 -0.72 -22.82 -6.02
N GLU A 6 -0.25 -22.25 -7.12
CA GLU A 6 1.18 -22.06 -7.38
C GLU A 6 1.68 -20.93 -6.46
N ILE A 7 2.70 -21.23 -5.65
CA ILE A 7 3.32 -20.33 -4.69
C ILE A 7 4.66 -19.88 -5.23
N ILE A 8 4.71 -18.61 -5.64
CA ILE A 8 5.93 -17.96 -6.13
C ILE A 8 6.42 -16.99 -5.08
N VAL A 9 7.67 -17.15 -4.65
CA VAL A 9 8.34 -16.21 -3.76
C VAL A 9 9.33 -15.41 -4.57
N SER A 10 9.10 -14.11 -4.72
CA SER A 10 10.03 -13.20 -5.41
C SER A 10 10.74 -12.29 -4.41
N ILE A 11 12.06 -12.22 -4.52
CA ILE A 11 12.94 -11.55 -3.55
C ILE A 11 13.94 -10.68 -4.31
N SER A 12 13.92 -9.37 -4.08
CA SER A 12 14.89 -8.42 -4.67
C SER A 12 16.16 -8.24 -3.82
N SER A 13 16.07 -8.46 -2.51
CA SER A 13 17.25 -8.52 -1.64
C SER A 13 16.95 -9.36 -0.39
N SER A 14 17.97 -10.00 0.16
CA SER A 14 17.83 -10.83 1.35
C SER A 14 19.17 -10.97 2.08
N ASP A 15 19.16 -10.72 3.39
CA ASP A 15 20.30 -11.04 4.28
C ASP A 15 20.41 -12.54 4.57
N PHE A 16 19.52 -13.34 3.98
CA PHE A 16 19.26 -14.73 4.32
C PHE A 16 19.41 -15.67 3.12
N ILE A 17 19.55 -15.15 1.90
CA ILE A 17 19.85 -15.93 0.69
C ILE A 17 21.09 -15.32 0.05
N ASP A 18 22.15 -16.10 -0.09
CA ASP A 18 23.32 -15.69 -0.87
C ASP A 18 23.06 -15.98 -2.35
N PHE A 19 22.89 -14.92 -3.12
CA PHE A 19 22.66 -14.99 -4.55
C PHE A 19 23.94 -14.99 -5.39
N SER A 20 25.13 -14.88 -4.78
CA SER A 20 26.40 -14.70 -5.50
C SER A 20 26.77 -15.88 -6.41
N ILE A 21 26.28 -17.08 -6.08
CA ILE A 21 26.57 -18.33 -6.80
C ILE A 21 25.44 -18.67 -7.80
N ASN A 22 24.31 -17.95 -7.77
CA ASN A 22 23.16 -18.23 -8.64
C ASN A 22 23.29 -17.47 -9.98
N THR A 23 23.36 -18.20 -11.09
CA THR A 23 23.51 -17.61 -12.43
C THR A 23 22.18 -17.25 -13.11
N GLY A 24 21.04 -17.72 -12.60
CA GLY A 24 19.70 -17.46 -13.15
C GLY A 24 18.78 -16.66 -12.21
N GLU A 25 17.59 -16.32 -12.70
CA GLU A 25 16.53 -15.70 -11.88
C GLU A 25 15.87 -16.73 -10.94
N ASN A 26 15.68 -17.97 -11.40
CA ASN A 26 15.18 -19.05 -10.55
C ASN A 26 16.30 -19.51 -9.60
N VAL A 27 15.98 -19.59 -8.31
CA VAL A 27 16.94 -19.91 -7.25
C VAL A 27 16.77 -21.37 -6.90
N LEU A 28 17.86 -22.13 -6.99
CA LEU A 28 17.86 -23.55 -6.65
C LEU A 28 18.17 -23.75 -5.15
N PRO A 29 17.49 -24.68 -4.46
CA PRO A 29 17.70 -24.93 -3.04
C PRO A 29 19.16 -25.25 -2.70
N GLU A 30 19.82 -26.11 -3.49
CA GLU A 30 21.21 -26.51 -3.32
C GLU A 30 22.19 -25.32 -3.34
N VAL A 31 21.93 -24.32 -4.17
CA VAL A 31 22.72 -23.09 -4.26
C VAL A 31 22.48 -22.24 -3.01
N ALA A 32 21.23 -22.09 -2.58
CA ALA A 32 20.87 -21.31 -1.40
C ALA A 32 21.40 -21.92 -0.10
N TYR A 33 21.41 -23.25 0.04
CA TYR A 33 21.88 -23.95 1.23
C TYR A 33 23.41 -23.94 1.36
N ALA A 34 24.15 -23.91 0.25
CA ALA A 34 25.61 -24.00 0.24
C ALA A 34 26.28 -22.88 1.04
N ALA A 35 25.62 -21.72 1.16
CA ALA A 35 26.11 -20.54 1.87
C ALA A 35 26.00 -20.65 3.41
N PHE A 36 25.17 -21.54 3.95
CA PHE A 36 24.85 -21.58 5.39
C PHE A 36 25.23 -22.90 6.07
N LYS A 37 26.45 -23.38 5.85
CA LYS A 37 26.92 -24.68 6.39
C LYS A 37 26.88 -24.79 7.92
N ILE A 38 27.12 -23.68 8.62
CA ILE A 38 27.23 -23.64 10.09
C ILE A 38 25.95 -23.06 10.73
N ASP A 39 25.19 -22.24 10.01
CA ASP A 39 23.98 -21.59 10.53
C ASP A 39 22.74 -22.46 10.32
N THR A 40 22.46 -23.31 11.31
CA THR A 40 21.35 -24.26 11.26
C THR A 40 19.98 -23.58 11.25
N ILE A 41 19.80 -22.46 11.94
CA ILE A 41 18.52 -21.73 11.96
C ILE A 41 18.22 -21.18 10.58
N ARG A 42 19.20 -20.54 9.93
CA ARG A 42 19.00 -20.02 8.58
C ARG A 42 18.77 -21.13 7.57
N LYS A 43 19.53 -22.22 7.68
CA LYS A 43 19.34 -23.39 6.82
C LYS A 43 17.93 -23.99 6.95
N GLU A 44 17.40 -24.16 8.15
CA GLU A 44 16.04 -24.71 8.35
C GLU A 44 14.96 -23.76 7.84
N ALA A 45 15.08 -22.45 8.03
CA ALA A 45 14.08 -21.53 7.48
C ALA A 45 14.16 -21.41 5.95
N LEU A 46 15.33 -21.56 5.32
CA LEU A 46 15.43 -21.73 3.85
C LEU A 46 14.72 -23.01 3.42
N LYS A 47 14.93 -24.11 4.15
CA LYS A 47 14.27 -25.38 3.84
C LYS A 47 12.75 -25.24 3.87
N VAL A 48 12.19 -24.65 4.93
CA VAL A 48 10.75 -24.37 4.99
C VAL A 48 10.27 -23.52 3.82
N LEU A 49 11.06 -22.52 3.41
CA LEU A 49 10.73 -21.67 2.26
C LEU A 49 10.64 -22.48 0.97
N PHE A 50 11.68 -23.26 0.64
CA PHE A 50 11.73 -24.07 -0.57
C PHE A 50 10.79 -25.28 -0.54
N ASP A 51 10.45 -25.80 0.64
CA ASP A 51 9.44 -26.85 0.79
C ASP A 51 8.01 -26.30 0.60
N THR A 52 7.81 -24.98 0.77
CA THR A 52 6.49 -24.33 0.68
C THR A 52 6.26 -23.63 -0.66
N ALA A 53 7.32 -23.07 -1.26
CA ALA A 53 7.24 -22.36 -2.53
C ALA A 53 7.51 -23.32 -3.70
N ASP A 54 6.69 -23.24 -4.75
CA ASP A 54 6.95 -23.96 -5.99
C ASP A 54 8.15 -23.35 -6.74
N ILE A 55 8.30 -22.02 -6.65
CA ILE A 55 9.36 -21.27 -7.31
C ILE A 55 9.86 -20.15 -6.41
N VAL A 56 11.18 -20.00 -6.30
CA VAL A 56 11.83 -18.84 -5.65
C VAL A 56 12.59 -18.06 -6.72
N ILE A 57 12.22 -16.79 -6.90
CA ILE A 57 12.78 -15.90 -7.92
C ILE A 57 13.63 -14.81 -7.27
N LYS A 58 14.86 -14.65 -7.74
CA LYS A 58 15.68 -13.46 -7.51
C LYS A 58 15.22 -12.36 -8.46
N ALA A 59 14.67 -11.29 -7.91
CA ALA A 59 14.40 -10.07 -8.66
C ALA A 59 15.68 -9.22 -8.79
N PRO A 60 15.75 -8.29 -9.76
CA PRO A 60 16.87 -7.36 -9.85
C PRO A 60 17.13 -6.65 -8.51
N ASP A 61 18.41 -6.49 -8.19
CA ASP A 61 18.83 -5.81 -6.97
C ASP A 61 18.44 -4.32 -7.07
N ALA A 62 17.86 -3.77 -6.01
CA ALA A 62 17.55 -2.34 -5.92
C ALA A 62 18.05 -1.77 -4.59
N LEU A 63 18.58 -0.53 -4.63
CA LEU A 63 19.00 0.15 -3.41
C LEU A 63 17.79 0.78 -2.71
N PRO A 64 17.74 0.73 -1.37
CA PRO A 64 16.74 1.46 -0.62
C PRO A 64 16.93 2.97 -0.80
N LEU A 65 15.82 3.70 -0.94
CA LEU A 65 15.78 5.15 -1.10
C LEU A 65 15.66 5.85 0.28
N PRO A 66 15.93 7.18 0.35
CA PRO A 66 15.66 7.98 1.55
C PRO A 66 14.21 7.82 2.06
N PRO A 67 13.97 8.09 3.37
CA PRO A 67 12.64 7.96 3.96
C PRO A 67 11.55 8.76 3.22
N ILE A 68 10.34 8.21 3.17
CA ILE A 68 9.18 8.85 2.52
C ILE A 68 8.80 10.15 3.25
N LYS A 69 8.93 10.17 4.58
CA LYS A 69 8.60 11.31 5.44
C LYS A 69 9.73 11.64 6.41
N ASN A 70 9.84 12.91 6.77
CA ASN A 70 10.82 13.41 7.71
C ASN A 70 10.60 12.96 9.17
N ASP A 71 9.43 12.40 9.50
CA ASP A 71 9.11 11.83 10.81
C ASP A 71 9.27 10.31 10.87
N THR A 72 9.85 9.70 9.83
CA THR A 72 10.13 8.26 9.75
C THR A 72 11.62 8.00 9.56
N GLN A 73 12.16 7.01 10.27
CA GLN A 73 13.56 6.60 10.15
C GLN A 73 13.77 5.42 9.18
N SER A 74 12.68 4.78 8.73
CA SER A 74 12.77 3.65 7.82
C SER A 74 13.08 4.12 6.40
N LEU A 75 14.04 3.44 5.76
CA LEU A 75 14.31 3.63 4.34
C LEU A 75 13.09 3.23 3.49
N ASN A 76 13.00 3.83 2.31
CA ASN A 76 11.95 3.55 1.34
C ASN A 76 12.37 2.40 0.40
N ASN A 77 11.68 1.27 0.51
CA ASN A 77 11.96 0.06 -0.26
C ASN A 77 11.10 -0.08 -1.52
N ILE A 78 10.59 1.03 -2.08
CA ILE A 78 9.68 0.98 -3.24
C ILE A 78 10.29 0.27 -4.45
N ASN A 79 11.57 0.48 -4.78
CA ASN A 79 12.18 -0.18 -5.95
C ASN A 79 12.33 -1.70 -5.72
N LEU A 80 12.71 -2.11 -4.50
CA LEU A 80 12.70 -3.54 -4.11
C LEU A 80 11.30 -4.16 -4.30
N GLN A 81 10.26 -3.40 -3.95
CA GLN A 81 8.88 -3.82 -4.12
C GLN A 81 8.47 -3.94 -5.60
N ILE A 82 8.81 -2.95 -6.43
CA ILE A 82 8.50 -2.93 -7.86
C ILE A 82 9.18 -4.10 -8.55
N GLN A 83 10.49 -4.27 -8.34
CA GLN A 83 11.28 -5.34 -8.96
C GLN A 83 10.77 -6.72 -8.53
N SER A 84 10.49 -6.92 -7.23
CA SER A 84 9.95 -8.20 -6.74
C SER A 84 8.54 -8.48 -7.29
N ALA A 85 7.69 -7.48 -7.42
CA ALA A 85 6.35 -7.67 -7.98
C ALA A 85 6.43 -8.06 -9.46
N LYS A 86 7.23 -7.34 -10.27
CA LYS A 86 7.44 -7.63 -11.69
C LYS A 86 8.02 -9.03 -11.92
N ALA A 87 9.08 -9.37 -11.20
CA ALA A 87 9.74 -10.68 -11.32
C ALA A 87 8.79 -11.82 -10.94
N GLY A 88 8.06 -11.72 -9.82
CA GLY A 88 7.08 -12.74 -9.44
C GLY A 88 5.92 -12.89 -10.45
N LEU A 89 5.35 -11.78 -10.93
CA LEU A 89 4.22 -11.79 -11.88
C LEU A 89 4.60 -12.30 -13.28
N LYS A 90 5.88 -12.23 -13.65
CA LYS A 90 6.42 -12.85 -14.87
C LYS A 90 6.25 -14.37 -14.86
N TYR A 91 6.41 -15.00 -13.70
CA TYR A 91 6.29 -16.46 -13.53
C TYR A 91 4.88 -16.93 -13.16
N ALA A 92 3.99 -16.02 -12.75
CA ALA A 92 2.61 -16.37 -12.41
C ALA A 92 1.86 -16.92 -13.65
N SER A 93 1.54 -18.21 -13.63
CA SER A 93 0.96 -18.93 -14.77
C SER A 93 -0.55 -19.08 -14.69
N ARG A 94 -1.12 -18.97 -13.49
CA ARG A 94 -2.55 -19.20 -13.24
C ARG A 94 -3.42 -18.04 -13.72
N LYS A 95 -4.70 -18.31 -13.96
CA LYS A 95 -5.67 -17.30 -14.43
C LYS A 95 -5.86 -16.14 -13.45
N TYR A 96 -5.87 -16.45 -12.16
CA TYR A 96 -5.96 -15.46 -11.09
C TYR A 96 -4.68 -15.50 -10.27
N ALA A 97 -4.20 -14.33 -9.86
CA ALA A 97 -3.04 -14.20 -9.00
C ALA A 97 -3.42 -13.42 -7.73
N LEU A 98 -2.83 -13.82 -6.61
CA LEU A 98 -2.77 -13.03 -5.39
C LEU A 98 -1.32 -12.55 -5.24
N ARG A 99 -1.06 -11.29 -5.60
CA ARG A 99 0.20 -10.62 -5.24
C ARG A 99 0.03 -10.08 -3.83
N ILE A 100 0.91 -10.43 -2.90
CA ILE A 100 0.81 -10.04 -1.49
C ILE A 100 2.20 -9.68 -0.96
N ARG A 101 2.28 -8.66 -0.11
CA ARG A 101 3.53 -8.36 0.61
C ARG A 101 3.80 -9.38 1.70
N ASN A 102 5.08 -9.66 1.96
CA ASN A 102 5.52 -10.63 2.97
C ASN A 102 5.17 -10.22 4.42
N ASP A 103 4.83 -8.95 4.67
CA ASP A 103 4.41 -8.43 5.97
C ASP A 103 2.89 -8.48 6.20
N LEU A 104 2.13 -9.10 5.29
CA LEU A 104 0.69 -9.37 5.40
C LEU A 104 0.42 -10.87 5.33
N CYS A 105 -0.37 -11.37 6.29
CA CYS A 105 -0.84 -12.75 6.30
C CYS A 105 -2.36 -12.79 6.10
N LEU A 106 -2.83 -13.68 5.23
CA LEU A 106 -4.25 -14.02 5.12
C LEU A 106 -4.52 -15.27 5.94
N MET A 107 -5.50 -15.21 6.84
CA MET A 107 -5.87 -16.35 7.68
C MET A 107 -7.06 -17.14 7.10
N SER A 108 -7.65 -16.64 6.00
CA SER A 108 -8.80 -17.28 5.36
C SER A 108 -8.88 -16.99 3.87
N LYS A 109 -9.71 -17.78 3.17
CA LYS A 109 -10.06 -17.57 1.75
C LYS A 109 -11.22 -16.57 1.54
N LYS A 110 -11.71 -15.91 2.59
CA LYS A 110 -12.90 -15.01 2.51
C LYS A 110 -12.72 -13.83 1.56
N PHE A 111 -11.48 -13.44 1.26
CA PHE A 111 -11.20 -12.43 0.22
C PHE A 111 -11.75 -12.84 -1.15
N ILE A 112 -11.83 -14.14 -1.45
CA ILE A 112 -12.44 -14.65 -2.69
C ILE A 112 -13.94 -14.34 -2.72
N ASP A 113 -14.63 -14.43 -1.57
CA ASP A 113 -16.06 -14.12 -1.48
C ASP A 113 -16.32 -12.62 -1.60
N VAL A 114 -15.43 -11.79 -1.03
CA VAL A 114 -15.44 -10.32 -1.26
C VAL A 114 -15.24 -10.02 -2.74
N TYR A 115 -14.26 -10.65 -3.38
CA TYR A 115 -13.98 -10.47 -4.79
C TYR A 115 -15.19 -10.82 -5.67
N LYS A 116 -15.75 -12.02 -5.50
CA LYS A 116 -16.89 -12.51 -6.30
C LYS A 116 -18.12 -11.61 -6.23
N ARG A 117 -18.36 -10.96 -5.09
CA ARG A 117 -19.50 -10.05 -4.91
C ARG A 117 -19.41 -8.79 -5.76
N HIS A 118 -18.19 -8.33 -6.09
CA HIS A 118 -17.97 -7.02 -6.67
C HIS A 118 -17.17 -7.03 -7.98
N ALA A 119 -16.57 -8.17 -8.37
CA ALA A 119 -15.74 -8.27 -9.56
C ALA A 119 -16.48 -7.89 -10.85
N HIS A 120 -17.81 -8.01 -10.84
CA HIS A 120 -18.69 -7.81 -11.99
C HIS A 120 -19.68 -6.66 -11.82
N ASP A 121 -19.60 -5.82 -10.79
CA ASP A 121 -20.55 -4.68 -10.72
C ASP A 121 -20.31 -3.74 -11.91
N VAL A 122 -21.33 -2.93 -12.20
CA VAL A 122 -21.30 -1.97 -13.29
C VAL A 122 -20.06 -1.09 -13.21
N ARG A 123 -19.37 -0.96 -14.35
CA ARG A 123 -18.20 -0.11 -14.57
C ARG A 123 -18.51 0.88 -15.68
N ARG A 124 -17.87 2.05 -15.64
CA ARG A 124 -18.11 3.18 -16.53
C ARG A 124 -16.90 3.47 -17.43
N HIS A 125 -16.77 4.73 -17.83
CA HIS A 125 -15.79 5.22 -18.80
C HIS A 125 -14.34 5.11 -18.35
N TYR A 126 -14.09 4.87 -17.06
CA TYR A 126 -12.73 4.72 -16.53
C TYR A 126 -12.31 3.27 -16.36
N ALA A 127 -13.15 2.30 -16.75
CA ALA A 127 -12.80 0.90 -16.77
C ALA A 127 -11.62 0.65 -17.74
N SER A 128 -10.54 0.10 -17.20
CA SER A 128 -9.29 -0.14 -17.93
C SER A 128 -8.78 -1.59 -17.79
N PHE A 129 -9.09 -2.24 -16.66
CA PHE A 129 -8.86 -3.67 -16.48
C PHE A 129 -10.00 -4.52 -17.04
N THR A 130 -9.71 -5.78 -17.34
CA THR A 130 -10.69 -6.77 -17.79
C THR A 130 -11.70 -7.08 -16.69
N GLN A 131 -11.22 -7.27 -15.46
CA GLN A 131 -12.00 -7.37 -14.23
C GLN A 131 -11.45 -6.42 -13.17
N ARG A 132 -12.25 -6.10 -12.15
CA ARG A 132 -11.72 -5.34 -11.03
C ARG A 132 -10.58 -6.09 -10.34
N ILE A 133 -9.67 -5.36 -9.73
CA ILE A 133 -8.63 -5.89 -8.84
C ILE A 133 -9.06 -5.65 -7.38
N LEU A 134 -9.02 -6.69 -6.55
CA LEU A 134 -9.21 -6.57 -5.11
C LEU A 134 -7.96 -6.00 -4.45
N ILE A 135 -8.12 -4.91 -3.72
CA ILE A 135 -7.10 -4.26 -2.89
C ILE A 135 -7.64 -4.08 -1.46
N PRO A 136 -6.80 -3.92 -0.43
CA PRO A 136 -7.31 -3.65 0.91
C PRO A 136 -7.72 -2.19 1.12
N GLU A 137 -8.61 -1.96 2.09
CA GLU A 137 -9.01 -0.61 2.51
C GLU A 137 -7.86 0.17 3.16
N ILE A 138 -6.95 -0.52 3.87
CA ILE A 138 -5.84 0.14 4.56
C ILE A 138 -4.92 0.76 3.51
N PHE A 139 -4.61 2.06 3.63
CA PHE A 139 -3.82 2.81 2.65
C PHE A 139 -4.46 2.95 1.26
N THR A 140 -5.75 2.63 1.09
CA THR A 140 -6.54 3.16 -0.04
C THR A 140 -7.09 4.51 0.39
N ILE A 141 -6.29 5.56 0.24
CA ILE A 141 -6.53 6.87 0.86
C ILE A 141 -7.70 7.58 0.17
N ASN A 142 -8.55 8.22 0.96
CA ASN A 142 -9.55 9.14 0.45
C ASN A 142 -8.90 10.50 0.17
N PRO A 143 -8.79 10.91 -1.11
CA PRO A 143 -8.15 12.16 -1.50
C PRO A 143 -8.91 13.42 -1.05
N LEU A 144 -10.13 13.29 -0.54
CA LEU A 144 -10.94 14.40 -0.01
C LEU A 144 -10.66 14.71 1.47
N THR A 145 -9.68 14.02 2.07
CA THR A 145 -9.40 14.11 3.51
C THR A 145 -8.00 14.65 3.84
N LEU A 146 -7.39 14.19 4.93
CA LEU A 146 -6.21 14.80 5.54
C LEU A 146 -4.95 14.73 4.67
N TYR A 147 -4.73 13.60 4.02
CA TYR A 147 -3.70 13.43 3.01
C TYR A 147 -4.38 13.44 1.65
N ARG A 148 -4.42 14.59 0.97
CA ARG A 148 -5.13 14.77 -0.30
C ARG A 148 -4.39 14.08 -1.45
N MET A 149 -4.33 12.75 -1.43
CA MET A 149 -3.50 11.94 -2.32
C MET A 149 -4.36 11.15 -3.32
N PRO A 150 -4.74 11.73 -4.46
CA PRO A 150 -5.43 10.97 -5.52
C PRO A 150 -4.52 9.87 -6.07
N PHE A 151 -5.11 8.79 -6.59
CA PHE A 151 -4.41 7.60 -7.09
C PHE A 151 -3.63 6.81 -6.04
N HIS A 152 -3.84 7.08 -4.75
CA HIS A 152 -3.22 6.34 -3.66
C HIS A 152 -4.06 5.10 -3.31
N TYR A 153 -4.02 4.11 -4.18
CA TYR A 153 -4.71 2.83 -3.99
C TYR A 153 -3.77 1.84 -3.30
N SER A 154 -4.27 1.08 -2.32
CA SER A 154 -3.39 0.26 -1.50
C SER A 154 -2.68 -0.81 -2.32
N ASP A 155 -1.36 -0.90 -2.14
CA ASP A 155 -0.51 -1.87 -2.81
C ASP A 155 -0.33 -3.17 -2.03
N TRP A 156 -0.92 -3.29 -0.84
CA TRP A 156 -0.57 -4.32 0.13
C TRP A 156 -0.81 -5.74 -0.36
N PHE A 157 -1.90 -5.89 -1.12
CA PHE A 157 -2.10 -7.04 -1.98
C PHE A 157 -2.95 -6.62 -3.18
N HIS A 158 -2.85 -7.40 -4.25
CA HIS A 158 -3.71 -7.35 -5.42
C HIS A 158 -4.22 -8.75 -5.69
N PHE A 159 -5.54 -8.93 -5.81
CA PHE A 159 -6.14 -10.19 -6.23
C PHE A 159 -7.13 -9.98 -7.38
N GLY A 160 -6.99 -10.77 -8.44
CA GLY A 160 -7.78 -10.60 -9.66
C GLY A 160 -7.19 -11.40 -10.79
N LEU A 161 -7.58 -11.09 -12.03
CA LEU A 161 -6.97 -11.71 -13.20
C LEU A 161 -5.48 -11.38 -13.22
N THR A 162 -4.66 -12.42 -13.43
CA THR A 162 -3.20 -12.29 -13.47
C THR A 162 -2.76 -11.26 -14.49
N GLU A 163 -3.44 -11.21 -15.63
CA GLU A 163 -3.15 -10.26 -16.70
C GLU A 163 -3.44 -8.81 -16.30
N ASP A 164 -4.53 -8.55 -15.57
CA ASP A 164 -4.85 -7.19 -15.10
C ASP A 164 -3.82 -6.72 -14.05
N ILE A 165 -3.39 -7.62 -13.16
CA ILE A 165 -2.35 -7.31 -12.18
C ILE A 165 -1.00 -7.11 -12.89
N ARG A 166 -0.65 -7.93 -13.88
CA ARG A 166 0.58 -7.76 -14.66
C ARG A 166 0.59 -6.41 -15.37
N ASN A 167 -0.50 -6.04 -16.03
CA ASN A 167 -0.68 -4.75 -16.69
C ASN A 167 -0.50 -3.56 -15.74
N LEU A 168 -1.00 -3.65 -14.50
CA LEU A 168 -0.80 -2.60 -13.48
C LEU A 168 0.69 -2.40 -13.16
N TRP A 169 1.46 -3.49 -13.05
CA TRP A 169 2.86 -3.44 -12.61
C TRP A 169 3.88 -3.28 -13.73
N GLU A 170 3.56 -3.68 -14.97
CA GLU A 170 4.49 -3.74 -16.10
C GLU A 170 5.13 -2.39 -16.42
N ASP A 171 4.33 -1.33 -16.45
CA ASP A 171 4.79 0.02 -16.79
C ASP A 171 5.36 0.80 -15.59
N VAL A 172 5.44 0.20 -14.40
CA VAL A 172 5.98 0.88 -13.21
C VAL A 172 7.49 0.93 -13.31
N GLU A 173 8.03 2.14 -13.47
CA GLU A 173 9.47 2.42 -13.47
C GLU A 173 10.02 2.52 -12.04
N ASP A 174 11.33 2.30 -11.90
CA ASP A 174 12.01 2.54 -10.62
C ASP A 174 11.96 4.02 -10.25
N VAL A 175 11.69 4.30 -8.98
CA VAL A 175 11.70 5.64 -8.43
C VAL A 175 13.13 6.15 -8.36
N SER A 176 13.36 7.33 -8.94
CA SER A 176 14.65 7.98 -8.93
C SER A 176 15.02 8.53 -7.53
N PHE A 177 16.31 8.69 -7.28
CA PHE A 177 16.78 9.38 -6.07
C PHE A 177 16.24 10.82 -6.00
N CYS A 178 16.20 11.54 -7.12
CA CYS A 178 15.66 12.90 -7.20
C CYS A 178 14.18 12.97 -6.78
N ASP A 179 13.39 11.96 -7.12
CA ASP A 179 12.01 11.86 -6.67
C ASP A 179 11.91 11.61 -5.17
N ALA A 180 12.80 10.78 -4.61
CA ALA A 180 12.83 10.49 -3.18
C ALA A 180 13.12 11.71 -2.29
N ILE A 181 13.92 12.66 -2.79
CA ILE A 181 14.30 13.90 -2.08
C ILE A 181 13.66 15.16 -2.68
N TYR A 182 12.56 15.01 -3.42
CA TYR A 182 11.96 16.08 -4.21
C TYR A 182 11.77 17.39 -3.42
N TYR A 183 11.26 17.33 -2.20
CA TYR A 183 10.98 18.50 -1.37
C TYR A 183 12.20 19.10 -0.66
N GLU A 184 13.40 18.54 -0.81
CA GLU A 184 14.64 19.20 -0.41
C GLU A 184 14.98 20.36 -1.35
N ASN A 185 14.57 20.25 -2.62
CA ASN A 185 14.93 21.21 -3.68
C ASN A 185 13.70 21.88 -4.34
N HIS A 186 12.48 21.50 -3.97
CA HIS A 186 11.26 22.04 -4.53
C HIS A 186 10.31 22.53 -3.42
N PRO A 187 9.67 23.71 -3.58
CA PRO A 187 8.70 24.18 -2.61
C PRO A 187 7.41 23.37 -2.66
N PHE A 188 6.78 23.18 -1.50
CA PHE A 188 5.40 22.69 -1.40
C PHE A 188 4.41 23.62 -2.11
N LEU A 189 3.21 23.11 -2.42
CA LEU A 189 2.12 23.95 -2.91
C LEU A 189 1.70 24.93 -1.80
N LYS A 190 1.16 26.10 -2.19
CA LYS A 190 0.80 27.17 -1.25
C LYS A 190 -0.21 26.69 -0.20
N ASP A 191 -1.11 25.80 -0.58
CA ASP A 191 -2.18 25.23 0.25
C ASP A 191 -1.82 23.87 0.86
N THR A 192 -0.58 23.39 0.74
CA THR A 192 -0.13 22.14 1.38
C THR A 192 -0.26 22.25 2.90
N ASN A 193 -0.92 21.27 3.52
CA ASN A 193 -1.17 21.27 4.97
C ASN A 193 0.02 20.70 5.78
N VAL A 194 -0.05 20.79 7.11
CA VAL A 194 1.07 20.40 8.01
C VAL A 194 1.42 18.91 7.91
N LEU A 195 0.45 18.03 7.63
CA LEU A 195 0.68 16.59 7.50
C LEU A 195 1.31 16.25 6.15
N GLU A 196 0.88 16.91 5.08
CA GLU A 196 1.44 16.78 3.73
C GLU A 196 2.88 17.32 3.66
N LYS A 197 3.20 18.38 4.42
CA LYS A 197 4.57 18.94 4.52
C LYS A 197 5.60 18.00 5.15
N ARG A 198 5.19 16.83 5.64
CA ARG A 198 6.12 15.81 6.17
C ARG A 198 6.74 14.95 5.09
N PHE A 199 6.14 14.88 3.91
CA PHE A 199 6.67 14.10 2.80
C PHE A 199 7.96 14.72 2.26
N LEU A 200 8.94 13.87 1.98
CA LEU A 200 10.19 14.21 1.30
C LEU A 200 10.11 13.88 -0.19
N ILE A 201 9.36 12.83 -0.52
CA ILE A 201 9.20 12.26 -1.85
C ILE A 201 8.17 13.02 -2.71
N ARG A 202 8.36 13.02 -4.05
CA ARG A 202 7.45 13.67 -5.01
C ARG A 202 6.04 13.09 -4.98
N LEU A 203 5.90 11.78 -5.14
CA LEU A 203 4.64 11.03 -5.07
C LEU A 203 4.72 9.98 -3.95
N ALA A 204 3.58 9.59 -3.36
CA ALA A 204 3.55 8.46 -2.44
C ALA A 204 3.83 7.13 -3.19
N VAL A 205 4.19 6.09 -2.44
CA VAL A 205 4.55 4.77 -3.00
C VAL A 205 3.42 4.21 -3.87
N GLU A 206 2.21 4.24 -3.34
CA GLU A 206 1.00 3.77 -3.99
C GLU A 206 0.69 4.57 -5.26
N GLN A 207 1.00 5.87 -5.27
CA GLN A 207 0.81 6.73 -6.44
C GLN A 207 1.82 6.39 -7.55
N PHE A 208 3.08 6.09 -7.20
CA PHE A 208 4.07 5.61 -8.18
C PHE A 208 3.67 4.28 -8.83
N ILE A 209 2.97 3.42 -8.11
CA ILE A 209 2.50 2.14 -8.63
C ILE A 209 1.29 2.33 -9.57
N HIS A 210 0.28 3.09 -9.14
CA HIS A 210 -1.00 3.12 -9.86
C HIS A 210 -1.07 4.20 -10.94
N PHE A 211 -0.52 5.40 -10.67
CA PHE A 211 -0.69 6.54 -11.57
C PHE A 211 -0.13 6.32 -12.98
N PRO A 212 1.06 5.72 -13.20
CA PRO A 212 1.62 5.52 -14.54
C PRO A 212 0.69 4.73 -15.46
N TYR A 213 0.10 3.64 -14.96
CA TYR A 213 -0.85 2.81 -15.71
C TYR A 213 -2.06 3.63 -16.18
N PHE A 214 -2.69 4.37 -15.26
CA PHE A 214 -3.86 5.19 -15.60
C PHE A 214 -3.49 6.37 -16.49
N LYS A 215 -2.33 7.00 -16.28
CA LYS A 215 -1.82 8.12 -17.10
C LYS A 215 -1.60 7.70 -18.56
N LYS A 216 -1.09 6.48 -18.79
CA LYS A 216 -0.93 5.90 -20.13
C LYS A 216 -2.27 5.70 -20.84
N LYS A 217 -3.31 5.27 -20.11
CA LYS A 217 -4.67 5.06 -20.65
C LYS A 217 -5.48 6.35 -20.79
N PHE A 218 -5.26 7.30 -19.89
CA PHE A 218 -5.99 8.57 -19.79
C PHE A 218 -5.00 9.74 -19.74
N PRO A 219 -4.48 10.20 -20.90
CA PRO A 219 -3.39 11.18 -20.95
C PRO A 219 -3.70 12.55 -20.33
N PHE A 220 -4.97 12.89 -20.12
CA PHE A 220 -5.38 14.15 -19.52
C PHE A 220 -5.20 14.22 -17.99
N LEU A 221 -4.95 13.09 -17.32
CA LEU A 221 -4.75 13.06 -15.87
C LEU A 221 -3.55 13.89 -15.43
N LYS A 222 -3.65 14.54 -14.26
CA LYS A 222 -2.61 15.38 -13.67
C LYS A 222 -2.27 14.90 -12.26
N LEU A 223 -0.98 14.65 -12.02
CA LEU A 223 -0.43 14.30 -10.71
C LEU A 223 1.06 14.62 -10.70
N ASP A 224 1.40 15.90 -10.51
CA ASP A 224 2.81 16.32 -10.49
C ASP A 224 3.47 16.02 -9.14
N ARG A 225 2.69 16.00 -8.07
CA ARG A 225 3.11 15.88 -6.67
C ARG A 225 2.06 15.10 -5.87
N HIS A 226 2.45 14.55 -4.72
CA HIS A 226 1.61 13.63 -3.94
C HIS A 226 0.24 14.23 -3.57
N ASN A 227 0.18 15.55 -3.33
CA ASN A 227 -1.03 16.26 -2.95
C ASN A 227 -1.65 17.12 -4.08
N ASP A 228 -1.34 16.81 -5.34
CA ASP A 228 -1.94 17.49 -6.50
C ASP A 228 -3.38 17.03 -6.74
N THR A 229 -4.34 17.94 -6.54
CA THR A 229 -5.76 17.63 -6.52
C THR A 229 -6.48 17.80 -7.86
N ARG A 230 -5.76 18.15 -8.95
CA ARG A 230 -6.37 18.48 -10.25
C ARG A 230 -7.11 17.32 -10.92
N SER A 231 -6.86 16.07 -10.51
CA SER A 231 -7.55 14.88 -11.03
C SER A 231 -8.18 14.01 -9.94
N VAL A 232 -8.71 14.63 -8.88
CA VAL A 232 -9.32 13.92 -7.74
C VAL A 232 -10.59 13.15 -8.14
N ASN A 233 -11.45 13.75 -8.95
CA ASN A 233 -12.70 13.09 -9.36
C ASN A 233 -12.40 11.89 -10.24
N GLU A 234 -11.50 12.04 -11.20
CA GLU A 234 -10.99 10.99 -12.08
C GLU A 234 -10.39 9.86 -11.25
N SER A 235 -9.56 10.17 -10.25
CA SER A 235 -9.01 9.19 -9.31
C SER A 235 -10.11 8.40 -8.60
N LEU A 236 -11.21 9.04 -8.18
CA LEU A 236 -12.29 8.34 -7.49
C LEU A 236 -13.11 7.46 -8.45
N TYR A 237 -13.36 7.94 -9.67
CA TYR A 237 -14.05 7.13 -10.69
C TYR A 237 -13.20 5.97 -11.18
N MET A 238 -11.89 6.16 -11.37
CA MET A 238 -10.96 5.08 -11.69
C MET A 238 -10.93 4.04 -10.58
N MET A 239 -10.95 4.47 -9.30
CA MET A 239 -11.04 3.53 -8.19
C MET A 239 -12.32 2.68 -8.28
N ALA A 240 -13.47 3.33 -8.51
CA ALA A 240 -14.78 2.67 -8.62
C ALA A 240 -14.90 1.70 -9.80
N ASP A 241 -14.31 2.05 -10.94
CA ASP A 241 -14.40 1.23 -12.14
C ASP A 241 -13.41 0.07 -12.14
N ASN A 242 -12.28 0.18 -11.45
CA ASN A 242 -11.16 -0.76 -11.59
C ASN A 242 -10.86 -1.58 -10.33
N PHE A 243 -11.40 -1.22 -9.16
CA PHE A 243 -11.03 -1.88 -7.91
C PHE A 243 -12.21 -2.28 -7.04
N THR A 244 -12.02 -3.36 -6.30
CA THR A 244 -12.83 -3.74 -5.14
C THR A 244 -11.99 -3.53 -3.89
N VAL A 245 -12.56 -2.97 -2.83
CA VAL A 245 -11.84 -2.62 -1.60
C VAL A 245 -12.24 -3.52 -0.44
N ALA A 246 -11.31 -4.37 -0.01
CA ALA A 246 -11.52 -5.35 1.05
C ALA A 246 -11.29 -4.75 2.44
N ASN A 247 -12.21 -5.00 3.36
CA ASN A 247 -11.98 -4.75 4.78
C ASN A 247 -11.09 -5.85 5.38
N LEU A 248 -10.00 -5.48 6.08
CA LEU A 248 -9.04 -6.46 6.61
C LEU A 248 -9.67 -7.46 7.60
N THR A 249 -10.61 -7.02 8.44
CA THR A 249 -11.30 -7.90 9.39
C THR A 249 -12.21 -8.89 8.67
N GLU A 250 -12.91 -8.45 7.62
CA GLU A 250 -13.79 -9.29 6.81
C GLU A 250 -13.03 -10.42 6.11
N ILE A 251 -11.89 -10.09 5.50
CA ILE A 251 -11.04 -11.08 4.83
C ILE A 251 -10.14 -11.88 5.78
N GLN A 252 -10.14 -11.53 7.07
CA GLN A 252 -9.26 -12.11 8.09
C GLN A 252 -7.78 -11.97 7.72
N ALA A 253 -7.37 -10.75 7.35
CA ALA A 253 -5.99 -10.37 7.13
C ALA A 253 -5.32 -9.86 8.41
N TYR A 254 -4.05 -10.19 8.59
CA TYR A 254 -3.21 -9.78 9.70
C TYR A 254 -1.96 -9.05 9.20
N ILE A 255 -1.70 -7.87 9.76
CA ILE A 255 -0.50 -7.06 9.46
C ILE A 255 0.17 -6.71 10.78
N ASN A 256 1.32 -7.32 11.09
CA ASN A 256 1.95 -7.17 12.40
C ASN A 256 2.34 -5.70 12.70
N LYS A 257 3.00 -5.04 11.72
CA LYS A 257 3.52 -3.68 11.84
C LYS A 257 2.44 -2.63 12.17
N TYR A 258 1.24 -2.84 11.66
CA TYR A 258 0.14 -1.88 11.74
C TYR A 258 -0.98 -2.32 12.67
N GLN A 259 -0.74 -3.25 13.60
CA GLN A 259 -1.75 -3.68 14.58
C GLN A 259 -2.33 -2.50 15.36
N HIS A 260 -1.54 -1.49 15.69
CA HIS A 260 -2.02 -0.28 16.36
C HIS A 260 -2.96 0.56 15.47
N VAL A 261 -2.75 0.56 14.15
CA VAL A 261 -3.64 1.20 13.17
C VAL A 261 -4.88 0.32 13.00
N VAL A 262 -4.73 -0.96 12.71
CA VAL A 262 -5.84 -1.93 12.52
C VAL A 262 -6.77 -1.99 13.73
N LYS A 263 -6.24 -2.03 14.96
CA LYS A 263 -7.04 -1.99 16.20
C LYS A 263 -7.75 -0.64 16.39
N LYS A 264 -7.12 0.44 15.96
CA LYS A 264 -7.71 1.78 15.99
C LYS A 264 -8.63 2.02 14.80
N ILE A 265 -8.57 1.24 13.71
CA ILE A 265 -9.55 1.18 12.62
C ILE A 265 -10.79 0.48 13.18
N SER A 266 -11.50 1.17 14.07
CA SER A 266 -12.88 0.85 14.40
C SER A 266 -13.76 1.16 13.17
N LYS A 267 -14.99 0.63 13.13
CA LYS A 267 -16.00 1.03 12.13
C LYS A 267 -16.17 2.57 11.99
N HIS A 268 -15.75 3.36 12.98
CA HIS A 268 -15.94 4.81 13.10
C HIS A 268 -14.67 5.64 12.83
N THR A 269 -13.50 5.01 12.67
CA THR A 269 -12.19 5.68 12.49
C THR A 269 -11.78 5.81 11.03
N ARG A 270 -12.63 5.34 10.11
CA ARG A 270 -12.38 5.18 8.67
C ARG A 270 -12.37 6.51 7.90
N VAL A 271 -11.98 7.61 8.54
CA VAL A 271 -12.11 8.92 7.91
C VAL A 271 -11.09 9.09 6.79
N GLU A 272 -9.91 8.46 6.86
CA GLU A 272 -8.85 8.71 5.88
C GLU A 272 -8.80 7.72 4.70
N CYS A 273 -9.49 6.58 4.79
CA CYS A 273 -9.43 5.52 3.76
C CYS A 273 -10.82 5.26 3.14
N ILE A 274 -10.83 4.92 1.85
CA ILE A 274 -12.04 4.51 1.14
C ILE A 274 -12.39 3.07 1.53
N SER A 275 -13.67 2.82 1.79
CA SER A 275 -14.23 1.48 2.01
C SER A 275 -15.11 1.08 0.83
N GLN A 276 -15.38 -0.22 0.63
CA GLN A 276 -16.29 -0.68 -0.43
C GLN A 276 -17.64 0.05 -0.43
N ASN A 277 -18.26 0.28 0.73
CA ASN A 277 -19.54 1.01 0.79
C ASN A 277 -19.48 2.44 0.21
N ILE A 278 -18.33 3.11 0.32
CA ILE A 278 -18.13 4.45 -0.27
C ILE A 278 -18.02 4.31 -1.79
N LEU A 279 -17.26 3.33 -2.28
CA LEU A 279 -17.18 3.00 -3.70
C LEU A 279 -18.54 2.64 -4.29
N ASP A 280 -19.32 1.79 -3.63
CA ASP A 280 -20.67 1.43 -4.06
C ASP A 280 -21.58 2.66 -4.21
N SER A 281 -21.37 3.67 -3.37
CA SER A 281 -22.13 4.93 -3.44
C SER A 281 -21.72 5.77 -4.65
N ILE A 282 -20.42 5.84 -4.95
CA ILE A 282 -19.88 6.46 -6.18
C ILE A 282 -20.40 5.72 -7.43
N ILE A 283 -20.41 4.38 -7.39
CA ILE A 283 -20.92 3.53 -8.46
C ILE A 283 -22.42 3.78 -8.67
N LYS A 284 -23.22 3.93 -7.60
CA LYS A 284 -24.67 4.18 -7.73
C LYS A 284 -25.01 5.60 -8.18
N SER A 285 -24.30 6.62 -7.68
CA SER A 285 -24.66 8.03 -7.87
C SER A 285 -23.41 8.92 -8.07
N PRO A 286 -22.83 8.95 -9.28
CA PRO A 286 -21.58 9.65 -9.55
C PRO A 286 -21.71 11.17 -9.45
N GLU A 287 -22.86 11.74 -9.80
CA GLU A 287 -23.06 13.19 -9.90
C GLU A 287 -23.02 13.92 -8.54
N SER A 288 -23.14 13.18 -7.43
CA SER A 288 -23.14 13.71 -6.06
C SER A 288 -21.89 13.26 -5.27
N LEU A 289 -20.79 12.98 -5.98
CA LEU A 289 -19.54 12.41 -5.43
C LEU A 289 -19.08 13.08 -4.13
N ILE A 290 -18.96 14.41 -4.15
CA ILE A 290 -18.44 15.23 -3.05
C ILE A 290 -19.39 15.17 -1.85
N ASP A 291 -20.68 15.48 -2.07
CA ASP A 291 -21.67 15.51 -0.99
C ASP A 291 -21.88 14.13 -0.35
N ILE A 292 -21.88 13.06 -1.16
CA ILE A 292 -22.01 11.69 -0.68
C ILE A 292 -20.81 11.30 0.19
N ILE A 293 -19.59 11.52 -0.32
CA ILE A 293 -18.37 11.14 0.40
C ILE A 293 -18.27 11.93 1.71
N TYR A 294 -18.46 13.26 1.66
CA TYR A 294 -18.42 14.08 2.86
C TYR A 294 -19.54 13.73 3.85
N THR A 295 -20.77 13.47 3.40
CA THR A 295 -21.89 13.09 4.29
C THR A 295 -21.66 11.75 4.97
N GLN A 296 -21.20 10.72 4.23
CA GLN A 296 -20.92 9.41 4.81
C GLN A 296 -19.72 9.45 5.76
N GLN A 297 -18.73 10.28 5.46
CA GLN A 297 -17.61 10.50 6.36
C GLN A 297 -18.00 11.27 7.62
N LYS A 298 -18.85 12.31 7.49
CA LYS A 298 -19.35 13.09 8.63
C LYS A 298 -20.16 12.24 9.60
N LYS A 299 -21.08 11.41 9.07
CA LYS A 299 -21.84 10.42 9.88
C LYS A 299 -20.92 9.48 10.67
N ARG A 300 -19.76 9.12 10.11
CA ARG A 300 -18.78 8.26 10.80
C ARG A 300 -17.91 9.04 11.79
N SER A 301 -17.61 10.30 11.50
CA SER A 301 -16.78 11.18 12.35
C SER A 301 -17.46 11.74 13.58
N ASP A 302 -18.80 11.88 13.55
CA ASP A 302 -19.61 12.36 14.67
C ASP A 302 -19.58 11.39 15.88
N HIS A 303 -19.12 10.16 15.67
CA HIS A 303 -18.67 9.26 16.73
C HIS A 303 -17.21 9.60 17.14
N ARG A 304 -17.05 10.73 17.83
CA ARG A 304 -15.87 11.17 18.61
C ARG A 304 -14.51 10.91 17.96
N MET A 305 -14.06 11.73 16.98
CA MET A 305 -12.64 11.69 16.63
C MET A 305 -11.96 12.95 16.05
N PHE A 306 -12.68 14.04 15.80
CA PHE A 306 -12.03 15.25 15.24
C PHE A 306 -11.35 16.17 16.26
N TRP A 307 -11.45 15.89 17.55
CA TRP A 307 -10.84 16.72 18.62
C TRP A 307 -9.34 16.45 18.86
N GLY A 308 -8.70 15.61 18.04
CA GLY A 308 -7.28 15.28 18.15
C GLY A 308 -6.32 16.39 17.71
N TYR A 309 -6.82 17.41 17.00
CA TYR A 309 -6.04 18.53 16.44
C TYR A 309 -6.58 19.91 16.84
N ASP A 310 -7.28 20.02 17.99
CA ASP A 310 -7.54 21.32 18.61
C ASP A 310 -6.25 21.88 19.23
N ARG A 311 -5.94 23.15 18.96
CA ARG A 311 -4.85 23.93 19.58
C ARG A 311 -4.89 23.82 21.12
N ARG A 312 -6.08 23.68 21.72
CA ARG A 312 -6.24 23.49 23.18
C ARG A 312 -5.64 22.18 23.68
N THR A 313 -5.80 21.08 22.94
CA THR A 313 -5.26 19.76 23.30
C THR A 313 -3.75 19.69 23.10
N ALA A 314 -3.20 20.43 22.13
CA ALA A 314 -1.76 20.57 21.93
C ALA A 314 -1.09 21.36 23.07
N LEU A 315 -1.74 22.42 23.56
CA LEU A 315 -1.32 23.17 24.76
C LEU A 315 -1.34 22.28 26.01
N PHE A 316 -2.37 21.47 26.19
CA PHE A 316 -2.46 20.52 27.30
C PHE A 316 -1.35 19.45 27.26
N ARG A 317 -0.99 18.94 26.07
CA ARG A 317 0.12 18.00 25.90
C ARG A 317 1.49 18.63 26.18
N ARG A 318 1.69 19.89 25.76
CA ARG A 318 2.90 20.66 26.12
C ARG A 318 2.98 20.85 27.64
N GLY A 319 1.92 21.32 28.28
CA GLY A 319 1.89 21.51 29.74
C GLY A 319 2.13 20.23 30.53
N ARG A 320 1.57 19.10 30.08
CA ARG A 320 1.76 17.79 30.72
C ARG A 320 3.19 17.24 30.57
N ASN A 321 3.85 17.50 29.45
CA ASN A 321 5.26 17.14 29.28
C ASN A 321 6.19 18.01 30.13
N THR A 322 5.90 19.30 30.27
CA THR A 322 6.65 20.21 31.16
C THR A 322 6.47 19.81 32.62
N PHE A 323 5.25 19.46 33.05
CA PHE A 323 4.97 19.00 34.41
C PHE A 323 5.64 17.65 34.73
N ASN A 324 5.64 16.71 33.79
CA ASN A 324 6.32 15.43 33.94
C ASN A 324 7.86 15.54 33.89
N SER A 325 8.40 16.60 33.28
CA SER A 325 9.83 16.93 33.33
C SER A 325 10.20 17.53 34.68
N PHE A 326 9.36 18.42 35.21
CA PHE A 326 9.54 19.01 36.53
C PHE A 326 9.44 17.98 37.67
N LEU A 327 8.47 17.07 37.60
CA LEU A 327 8.32 15.97 38.56
C LEU A 327 9.48 14.97 38.52
N ARG A 328 10.11 14.77 37.36
CA ARG A 328 11.33 13.95 37.25
C ARG A 328 12.51 14.65 37.91
N TRP A 329 12.72 15.93 37.61
CA TRP A 329 13.77 16.73 38.25
C TRP A 329 13.63 16.79 39.79
N TYR A 330 12.40 17.00 40.31
CA TYR A 330 12.14 17.03 41.76
C TYR A 330 12.36 15.68 42.46
N ARG A 331 12.25 14.57 41.74
CA ARG A 331 12.40 13.22 42.28
C ARG A 331 13.86 12.74 42.25
N ASP A 332 14.68 13.38 41.42
CA ASP A 332 16.11 13.13 41.26
C ASP A 332 16.98 14.20 41.96
N SER A 333 16.35 15.12 42.72
CA SER A 333 16.97 16.11 43.62
C SER A 333 16.73 15.70 45.07
#